data_AF-A0A1E5QP81-F1
#
_entry.id   AF-A0A1E5QP81-F1
#
_cell.length_a   1.000
_cell.length_b   1.000
_cell.length_c   1.000
_cell.angle_alpha   90.00
_cell.angle_beta   90.00
_cell.angle_gamma   90.00
#
_symmetry.space_group_name_H-M   'P 1'
#
loop_
_entity.id
_entity.type
_entity.pdbx_description
1 polymer ?
#
loop_
_entity_poly.entity_id
_entity_poly.type
_entity_poly.pdbx_seq_one_letter_code
_entity_poly.pdbx_strand_id
1 'polypeptide(L)'
;MRLALACDYDGTLATDGVVDDLTLTALQRFSNAGKKLILVTGRQLDDLLNAFPQVVLFDWVVAENGALLYQPQTRVSTALADPPPQRFVQQLQERGVNPVSIGEVIVATWHPHEITVLEIIQELGLAYQVILNKGAVMVLPNGINKATGLQKALERLEVAPENAVSVGDAENDRAMLSLCGYGVAVNNALPELKAMADWVTTGDRGSGVVELIDRLLEKDSPA
;
A
#
# COMPACT_ATOMS: atom_id res chain seq x y z
N MET A 1 -22.51 -1.78 10.81
CA MET A 1 -21.77 -2.29 9.62
C MET A 1 -20.29 -2.22 9.95
N ARG A 2 -19.46 -3.24 9.68
CA ARG A 2 -18.01 -3.17 9.93
C ARG A 2 -17.37 -2.33 8.82
N LEU A 3 -17.01 -1.09 9.11
CA LEU A 3 -16.29 -0.20 8.20
C LEU A 3 -14.78 -0.43 8.32
N ALA A 4 -14.09 -0.54 7.18
CA ALA A 4 -12.63 -0.56 7.13
C ALA A 4 -12.08 0.68 6.40
N LEU A 5 -10.94 1.18 6.85
CA LEU A 5 -10.15 2.20 6.17
C LEU A 5 -8.81 1.60 5.75
N ALA A 6 -8.57 1.56 4.43
CA ALA A 6 -7.32 1.14 3.81
C ALA A 6 -6.50 2.36 3.42
N CYS A 7 -5.32 2.53 4.01
CA CYS A 7 -4.47 3.69 3.77
C CYS A 7 -3.20 3.30 3.05
N ASP A 8 -2.82 4.05 2.02
CA ASP A 8 -1.44 4.10 1.59
C ASP A 8 -0.52 4.71 2.66
N TYR A 9 0.78 4.43 2.59
CA TYR A 9 1.77 4.95 3.52
C TYR A 9 2.47 6.22 3.01
N ASP A 10 3.39 6.10 2.04
CA ASP A 10 4.28 7.18 1.61
C ASP A 10 3.58 8.18 0.69
N GLY A 11 3.38 9.43 1.14
CA GLY A 11 2.60 10.40 0.38
C GLY A 11 1.14 10.49 0.83
N THR A 12 0.72 9.58 1.69
CA THR A 12 -0.64 9.52 2.22
C THR A 12 -0.65 9.66 3.74
N LEU A 13 -0.17 8.67 4.49
CA LEU A 13 -0.02 8.78 5.95
C LEU A 13 1.26 9.53 6.34
N ALA A 14 2.33 9.30 5.59
CA ALA A 14 3.67 9.74 5.93
C ALA A 14 4.18 10.85 5.00
N THR A 15 4.94 11.76 5.60
CA THR A 15 5.81 12.71 4.89
C THR A 15 7.24 12.30 5.17
N ASP A 16 8.01 12.02 4.12
CA ASP A 16 9.41 11.56 4.22
C ASP A 16 9.59 10.36 5.19
N GLY A 17 8.62 9.43 5.17
CA GLY A 17 8.62 8.23 6.00
C GLY A 17 8.25 8.46 7.48
N VAL A 18 7.75 9.64 7.83
CA VAL A 18 7.30 9.96 9.20
C VAL A 18 5.81 10.27 9.20
N VAL A 19 5.08 9.65 10.13
CA VAL A 19 3.66 9.94 10.40
C VAL A 19 3.58 10.88 11.60
N ASP A 20 2.87 11.99 11.45
CA ASP A 20 2.75 12.99 12.52
C ASP A 20 1.74 12.60 13.61
N ASP A 21 1.83 13.25 14.77
CA ASP A 21 1.01 12.95 15.95
C ASP A 21 -0.49 13.17 15.73
N LEU A 22 -0.90 14.14 14.88
CA LEU A 22 -2.31 14.39 14.61
C LEU A 22 -2.90 13.23 13.79
N THR A 23 -2.15 12.77 12.79
CA THR A 23 -2.51 11.59 11.98
C THR A 23 -2.59 10.33 12.85
N LEU A 24 -1.60 10.10 13.73
CA LEU A 24 -1.64 9.00 14.70
C LEU A 24 -2.85 9.07 15.62
N THR A 25 -3.16 10.26 16.14
CA THR A 25 -4.32 10.49 17.00
C THR A 25 -5.63 10.21 16.25
N ALA A 26 -5.73 10.60 14.99
CA ALA A 26 -6.89 10.29 14.16
C ALA A 26 -7.06 8.79 13.93
N LEU A 27 -5.99 8.08 13.57
CA LEU A 27 -6.02 6.62 13.42
C LEU A 27 -6.46 5.93 14.72
N GLN A 28 -5.92 6.36 15.86
CA GLN A 28 -6.30 5.80 17.17
C GLN A 28 -7.79 6.05 17.48
N ARG A 29 -8.33 7.25 17.19
CA ARG A 29 -9.76 7.54 17.35
C ARG A 29 -10.61 6.63 16.46
N PHE A 30 -10.20 6.42 15.22
CA PHE A 30 -10.90 5.55 14.27
C PHE A 30 -10.94 4.10 14.77
N SER A 31 -9.81 3.56 15.22
CA SER A 31 -9.73 2.22 15.80
C SER A 31 -10.55 2.10 17.09
N ASN A 32 -10.47 3.08 18.00
CA ASN A 32 -11.24 3.08 19.26
C ASN A 32 -12.77 3.12 19.03
N ALA A 33 -13.22 3.65 17.89
CA ALA A 33 -14.62 3.60 17.47
C ALA A 33 -15.05 2.22 16.95
N GLY A 34 -14.21 1.18 17.07
CA GLY A 34 -14.47 -0.20 16.64
C GLY A 34 -14.34 -0.43 15.13
N LYS A 35 -13.78 0.54 14.39
CA LYS A 35 -13.56 0.45 12.94
C LYS A 35 -12.21 -0.19 12.64
N LYS A 36 -12.07 -0.74 11.44
CA LYS A 36 -10.90 -1.52 11.03
C LYS A 36 -9.89 -0.69 10.25
N LEU A 37 -8.61 -0.86 10.54
CA LEU A 37 -7.51 -0.19 9.84
C LEU A 37 -6.67 -1.19 9.06
N ILE A 38 -6.42 -0.90 7.79
CA ILE A 38 -5.54 -1.67 6.92
C ILE A 38 -4.48 -0.73 6.34
N LEU A 39 -3.21 -1.06 6.52
CA LEU A 39 -2.12 -0.32 5.89
C LEU A 39 -1.75 -1.02 4.58
N VAL A 40 -1.62 -0.29 3.48
CA VAL A 40 -1.30 -0.85 2.16
C VAL A 40 -0.09 -0.11 1.61
N THR A 41 1.04 -0.78 1.40
CA THR A 41 2.29 -0.10 1.05
C THR A 41 3.13 -0.87 0.04
N GLY A 42 3.92 -0.13 -0.75
CA GLY A 42 4.95 -0.69 -1.60
C GLY A 42 6.24 -1.04 -0.86
N ARG A 43 6.39 -0.62 0.40
CA ARG A 43 7.59 -0.90 1.22
C ARG A 43 7.76 -2.39 1.50
N GLN A 44 9.01 -2.79 1.65
CA GLN A 44 9.36 -4.05 2.31
C GLN A 44 8.92 -4.00 3.77
N LEU A 45 8.57 -5.17 4.31
CA LEU A 45 8.03 -5.24 5.67
C LEU A 45 9.05 -4.73 6.71
N ASP A 46 10.31 -5.17 6.64
CA ASP A 46 11.33 -4.76 7.61
C ASP A 46 11.58 -3.24 7.59
N ASP A 47 11.67 -2.65 6.39
CA ASP A 47 11.81 -1.19 6.22
C ASP A 47 10.62 -0.43 6.80
N LEU A 48 9.41 -0.96 6.61
CA LEU A 48 8.20 -0.40 7.20
C LEU A 48 8.22 -0.49 8.72
N LEU A 49 8.53 -1.66 9.29
CA LEU A 49 8.55 -1.86 10.74
C LEU A 49 9.59 -0.97 11.43
N ASN A 50 10.74 -0.74 10.79
CA ASN A 50 11.77 0.17 11.27
C ASN A 50 11.32 1.63 11.23
N ALA A 51 10.65 2.06 10.16
CA ALA A 51 10.21 3.44 9.99
C ALA A 51 8.94 3.76 10.80
N PHE A 52 8.07 2.78 11.02
CA PHE A 52 6.74 2.98 11.60
C PHE A 52 6.42 1.97 12.71
N PRO A 53 6.99 2.13 13.92
CA PRO A 53 6.70 1.26 15.05
C PRO A 53 5.21 1.22 15.45
N GLN A 54 4.44 2.28 15.13
CA GLN A 54 3.01 2.39 15.38
C GLN A 54 2.15 1.55 14.42
N VAL A 55 2.76 0.72 13.56
CA VAL A 55 2.07 -0.28 12.73
C VAL A 55 1.10 -1.17 13.53
N VAL A 56 1.31 -1.31 14.84
CA VAL A 56 0.43 -2.02 15.78
C VAL A 56 -0.99 -1.45 15.86
N LEU A 57 -1.22 -0.21 15.39
CA LEU A 57 -2.54 0.39 15.26
C LEU A 57 -3.40 -0.28 14.18
N PHE A 58 -2.78 -0.96 13.22
CA PHE A 58 -3.46 -1.57 12.09
C PHE A 58 -3.87 -3.01 12.40
N ASP A 59 -5.05 -3.42 11.93
CA ASP A 59 -5.50 -4.81 12.03
C ASP A 59 -4.73 -5.71 11.04
N TRP A 60 -4.42 -5.18 9.86
CA TRP A 60 -3.63 -5.84 8.83
C TRP A 60 -2.72 -4.86 8.10
N VAL A 61 -1.58 -5.37 7.65
CA VAL A 61 -0.67 -4.70 6.74
C VAL A 61 -0.58 -5.51 5.46
N VAL A 62 -0.70 -4.82 4.34
CA VAL A 62 -0.49 -5.31 2.99
C VAL A 62 0.81 -4.66 2.50
N ALA A 63 1.92 -5.35 2.69
CA ALA A 63 3.25 -4.89 2.30
C ALA A 63 3.61 -5.33 0.88
N GLU A 64 4.75 -4.86 0.38
CA GLU A 64 5.32 -5.28 -0.90
C GLU A 64 4.35 -5.14 -2.08
N ASN A 65 3.61 -4.02 -2.12
CA ASN A 65 2.58 -3.73 -3.14
C ASN A 65 1.52 -4.85 -3.26
N GLY A 66 1.16 -5.48 -2.14
CA GLY A 66 0.13 -6.52 -2.13
C GLY A 66 0.63 -7.94 -2.19
N ALA A 67 1.95 -8.14 -2.14
CA ALA A 67 2.54 -9.47 -2.17
C ALA A 67 2.65 -10.14 -0.80
N LEU A 68 2.59 -9.36 0.28
CA LEU A 68 2.83 -9.86 1.63
C LEU A 68 1.74 -9.34 2.59
N LEU A 69 1.08 -10.25 3.30
CA LEU A 69 0.22 -9.89 4.42
C LEU A 69 1.00 -10.00 5.73
N TYR A 70 0.78 -9.06 6.63
CA TYR A 70 1.32 -9.08 7.97
C TYR A 70 0.25 -8.69 8.99
N GLN A 71 0.18 -9.45 10.09
CA GLN A 71 -0.72 -9.18 11.19
C GLN A 71 0.05 -8.63 12.39
N PRO A 72 -0.05 -7.32 12.70
CA PRO A 72 0.76 -6.70 13.76
C PRO A 72 0.59 -7.32 15.16
N GLN A 73 -0.59 -7.84 15.48
CA GLN A 73 -0.90 -8.39 16.80
C GLN A 73 -0.19 -9.74 17.05
N THR A 74 -0.08 -10.57 16.02
CA THR A 74 0.54 -11.90 16.11
C THR A 74 1.96 -11.92 15.57
N ARG A 75 2.36 -10.87 14.84
CA ARG A 75 3.64 -10.74 14.12
C ARG A 75 3.86 -11.84 13.09
N VAL A 76 2.77 -12.36 12.53
CA VAL A 76 2.81 -13.38 11.48
C VAL A 76 2.75 -12.70 10.12
N SER A 77 3.71 -13.03 9.24
CA SER A 77 3.65 -12.70 7.81
C SER A 77 3.16 -13.89 6.98
N THR A 78 2.57 -13.60 5.82
CA THR A 78 2.12 -14.61 4.85
C THR A 78 2.30 -14.06 3.44
N ALA A 79 3.27 -14.61 2.71
CA ALA A 79 3.46 -14.32 1.30
C ALA A 79 2.25 -14.79 0.48
N LEU A 80 1.83 -13.97 -0.47
CA LEU A 80 0.71 -14.22 -1.39
C LEU A 80 1.17 -14.71 -2.76
N ALA A 81 2.48 -14.76 -3.00
CA ALA A 81 3.10 -15.36 -4.18
C ALA A 81 4.50 -15.90 -3.84
N ASP A 82 5.10 -16.61 -4.78
CA ASP A 82 6.42 -17.19 -4.62
C ASP A 82 7.53 -16.12 -4.61
N PRO A 83 8.63 -16.36 -3.87
CA PRO A 83 9.77 -15.47 -3.85
C PRO A 83 10.41 -15.32 -5.25
N PRO A 84 11.13 -14.20 -5.50
CA PRO A 84 11.80 -13.99 -6.77
C PRO A 84 12.84 -15.11 -7.04
N PRO A 85 12.86 -15.70 -8.25
CA PRO A 85 13.84 -16.73 -8.58
C PRO A 85 15.27 -16.22 -8.37
N GLN A 86 16.12 -17.04 -7.76
CA GLN A 86 17.53 -16.68 -7.53
C GLN A 86 18.25 -16.26 -8.81
N ARG A 87 17.93 -16.92 -9.94
CA ARG A 87 18.50 -16.59 -11.25
C ARG A 87 18.09 -15.19 -11.73
N PHE A 88 16.87 -14.74 -11.42
CA PHE A 88 16.41 -13.39 -11.74
C PHE A 88 17.26 -12.35 -10.99
N VAL A 89 17.42 -12.54 -9.68
CA VAL A 89 18.26 -11.68 -8.83
C VAL A 89 19.71 -11.66 -9.30
N GLN A 90 20.27 -12.82 -9.62
CA GLN A 90 21.64 -12.93 -10.10
C GLN A 90 21.85 -12.15 -11.41
N GLN A 91 20.92 -12.27 -12.38
CA GLN A 91 21.05 -11.53 -13.64
C GLN A 91 20.92 -10.02 -13.47
N LEU A 92 20.11 -9.54 -12.53
CA LEU A 92 20.06 -8.12 -12.19
C LEU A 92 21.44 -7.63 -11.72
N GLN A 93 22.08 -8.38 -10.83
CA GLN A 93 23.40 -8.04 -10.29
C GLN A 93 24.49 -8.11 -11.38
N GLU A 94 24.48 -9.16 -12.22
CA GLU A 94 25.44 -9.32 -13.33
C GLU A 94 25.32 -8.22 -14.38
N ARG A 95 24.11 -7.67 -14.59
CA ARG A 95 23.88 -6.53 -15.48
C ARG A 95 24.08 -5.16 -14.82
N GLY A 96 24.56 -5.12 -13.59
CA GLY A 96 24.87 -3.87 -12.89
C GLY A 96 23.65 -3.08 -12.43
N VAL A 97 22.50 -3.74 -12.25
CA VAL A 97 21.30 -3.10 -11.68
C VAL A 97 21.56 -2.83 -10.19
N ASN A 98 21.77 -1.56 -9.87
CA ASN A 98 22.08 -1.07 -8.53
C ASN A 98 21.51 0.36 -8.38
N PRO A 99 20.83 0.70 -7.27
CA PRO A 99 20.43 -0.18 -6.16
C PRO A 99 19.34 -1.18 -6.53
N VAL A 100 19.39 -2.36 -5.90
CA VAL A 100 18.34 -3.38 -5.95
C VAL A 100 17.97 -3.77 -4.52
N SER A 101 16.67 -3.85 -4.25
CA SER A 101 16.07 -4.25 -2.98
C SER A 101 15.25 -5.51 -3.22
N ILE A 102 15.44 -6.53 -2.39
CA ILE A 102 14.77 -7.83 -2.54
C ILE A 102 13.97 -8.08 -1.26
N GLY A 103 12.65 -8.12 -1.39
CA GLY A 103 11.75 -8.47 -0.30
C GLY A 103 11.46 -9.97 -0.27
N GLU A 104 10.40 -10.37 0.43
CA GLU A 104 9.92 -11.76 0.40
C GLU A 104 9.44 -12.16 -1.00
N VAL A 105 8.79 -11.23 -1.72
CA VAL A 105 8.26 -11.46 -3.08
C VAL A 105 8.66 -10.34 -4.04
N ILE A 106 8.66 -9.09 -3.59
CA ILE A 106 8.97 -7.94 -4.46
C ILE A 106 10.47 -7.83 -4.73
N VAL A 107 10.82 -7.43 -5.95
CA VAL A 107 12.13 -6.86 -6.26
C VAL A 107 11.94 -5.41 -6.67
N ALA A 108 12.65 -4.49 -6.05
CA ALA A 108 12.57 -3.07 -6.37
C ALA A 108 13.94 -2.53 -6.79
N THR A 109 13.93 -1.68 -7.81
CA THR A 109 15.07 -0.88 -8.24
C THR A 109 14.56 0.50 -8.66
N TRP A 110 15.35 1.26 -9.41
CA TRP A 110 15.05 2.64 -9.79
C TRP A 110 15.34 2.87 -11.27
N HIS A 111 14.71 3.89 -11.84
CA HIS A 111 15.07 4.39 -13.16
C HIS A 111 16.58 4.67 -13.25
N PRO A 112 17.28 4.30 -14.36
CA PRO A 112 16.74 3.83 -15.65
C PRO A 112 16.73 2.29 -15.85
N HIS A 113 16.68 1.50 -14.77
CA HIS A 113 16.85 0.04 -14.86
C HIS A 113 15.62 -0.70 -15.41
N GLU A 114 14.51 -0.02 -15.72
CA GLU A 114 13.27 -0.66 -16.18
C GLU A 114 13.45 -1.51 -17.45
N ILE A 115 14.29 -1.06 -18.39
CA ILE A 115 14.53 -1.79 -19.65
C ILE A 115 15.29 -3.09 -19.34
N THR A 116 16.37 -3.00 -18.57
CA THR A 116 17.18 -4.15 -18.17
C THR A 116 16.35 -5.20 -17.42
N VAL A 117 15.46 -4.75 -16.52
CA VAL A 117 14.53 -5.61 -15.78
C VAL A 117 13.60 -6.36 -16.74
N LEU A 118 12.99 -5.66 -17.69
CA LEU A 118 12.06 -6.25 -18.66
C LEU A 118 12.76 -7.28 -19.56
N GLU A 119 13.98 -7.00 -20.00
CA GLU A 119 14.80 -7.95 -20.77
C GLU A 119 15.05 -9.24 -19.99
N ILE A 120 15.46 -9.14 -18.72
CA ILE A 120 15.71 -10.32 -17.87
C ILE A 120 14.41 -11.11 -17.65
N ILE A 121 13.29 -10.45 -17.38
CA ILE A 121 11.96 -11.09 -17.24
C ILE A 121 11.65 -11.90 -18.50
N GLN A 122 11.87 -11.32 -19.68
CA GLN A 122 11.61 -11.95 -20.96
C GLN A 122 12.54 -13.14 -21.22
N GLU A 123 13.84 -12.99 -20.99
CA GLU A 123 14.85 -14.04 -21.18
C GLU A 123 14.63 -15.25 -20.28
N LEU A 124 14.17 -15.01 -19.06
CA LEU A 124 13.87 -16.06 -18.09
C LEU A 124 12.44 -16.61 -18.22
N GLY A 125 11.62 -16.05 -19.10
CA GLY A 125 10.22 -16.46 -19.30
C GLY A 125 9.35 -16.27 -18.06
N LEU A 126 9.63 -15.25 -17.25
CA LEU A 126 8.91 -15.00 -16.00
C LEU A 126 7.57 -14.32 -16.28
N ALA A 127 6.51 -14.79 -15.63
CA ALA A 127 5.20 -14.13 -15.65
C ALA A 127 5.16 -12.98 -14.63
N TYR A 128 6.06 -12.00 -14.81
CA TYR A 128 6.25 -10.86 -13.91
C TYR A 128 5.82 -9.56 -14.60
N GLN A 129 5.39 -8.60 -13.79
CA GLN A 129 5.03 -7.25 -14.20
C GLN A 129 5.98 -6.23 -13.56
N VAL A 130 6.12 -5.10 -14.24
CA VAL A 130 6.83 -3.92 -13.73
C VAL A 130 5.81 -2.83 -13.42
N ILE A 131 5.79 -2.39 -12.17
CA ILE A 131 4.97 -1.30 -11.66
C ILE A 131 5.91 -0.11 -11.42
N LEU A 132 5.62 1.02 -12.05
CA LEU A 132 6.36 2.27 -11.85
C LEU A 132 5.67 3.10 -10.78
N ASN A 133 6.45 3.67 -9.87
CA ASN A 133 5.96 4.58 -8.84
C ASN A 133 7.01 5.65 -8.52
N LYS A 134 6.79 6.89 -8.94
CA LYS A 134 7.68 8.04 -8.64
C LYS A 134 9.17 7.75 -8.92
N GLY A 135 9.47 7.05 -10.03
CA GLY A 135 10.82 6.67 -10.45
C GLY A 135 11.33 5.33 -9.88
N ALA A 136 10.63 4.72 -8.93
CA ALA A 136 10.88 3.35 -8.52
C ALA A 136 10.35 2.35 -9.56
N VAL A 137 11.09 1.27 -9.75
CA VAL A 137 10.78 0.15 -10.63
C VAL A 137 10.52 -1.06 -9.75
N MET A 138 9.24 -1.39 -9.56
CA MET A 138 8.77 -2.43 -8.65
C MET A 138 8.36 -3.66 -9.47
N VAL A 139 9.00 -4.80 -9.20
CA VAL A 139 8.83 -6.04 -9.97
C VAL A 139 8.13 -7.08 -9.11
N LEU A 140 7.03 -7.60 -9.62
CA LEU A 140 6.17 -8.55 -8.92
C LEU A 140 5.64 -9.62 -9.89
N PRO A 141 5.21 -10.78 -9.39
CA PRO A 141 4.40 -11.71 -10.18
C PRO A 141 3.15 -11.03 -10.75
N ASN A 142 2.74 -11.47 -11.95
CA ASN A 142 1.52 -10.99 -12.59
C ASN A 142 0.29 -11.23 -11.71
N GLY A 143 -0.58 -10.23 -11.63
CA GLY A 143 -1.80 -10.28 -10.84
C GLY A 143 -1.61 -9.90 -9.36
N ILE A 144 -0.39 -9.62 -8.90
CA ILE A 144 -0.14 -9.08 -7.56
C ILE A 144 -0.10 -7.55 -7.62
N ASN A 145 -0.98 -6.88 -6.86
CA ASN A 145 -0.95 -5.44 -6.66
C ASN A 145 -1.64 -5.06 -5.33
N LYS A 146 -1.64 -3.77 -5.00
CA LYS A 146 -2.26 -3.24 -3.77
C LYS A 146 -3.71 -3.68 -3.59
N ALA A 147 -4.50 -3.75 -4.68
CA ALA A 147 -5.89 -4.17 -4.62
C ALA A 147 -6.03 -5.67 -4.31
N THR A 148 -5.25 -6.55 -4.95
CA THR A 148 -5.34 -7.99 -4.69
C THR A 148 -4.89 -8.33 -3.27
N GLY A 149 -3.86 -7.66 -2.76
CA GLY A 149 -3.44 -7.78 -1.36
C GLY A 149 -4.50 -7.24 -0.39
N LEU A 150 -5.09 -6.07 -0.68
CA LEU A 150 -6.18 -5.51 0.12
C LEU A 150 -7.41 -6.44 0.14
N GLN A 151 -7.77 -7.03 -1.00
CA GLN A 151 -8.87 -7.99 -1.07
C GLN A 151 -8.65 -9.16 -0.09
N LYS A 152 -7.42 -9.68 0.00
CA LYS A 152 -7.07 -10.73 0.97
C LYS A 152 -7.12 -10.25 2.41
N ALA A 153 -6.69 -9.04 2.72
CA ALA A 153 -6.84 -8.46 4.06
C ALA A 153 -8.32 -8.28 4.46
N LEU A 154 -9.16 -7.82 3.53
CA LEU A 154 -10.60 -7.65 3.73
C LEU A 154 -11.32 -8.99 3.96
N GLU A 155 -10.96 -10.04 3.21
CA GLU A 155 -11.43 -11.42 3.43
C GLU A 155 -11.12 -11.88 4.87
N ARG A 156 -9.90 -11.62 5.38
CA ARG A 156 -9.50 -11.98 6.76
C ARG A 156 -10.27 -11.20 7.84
N LEU A 157 -10.75 -10.02 7.52
CA LEU A 157 -11.54 -9.17 8.42
C LEU A 157 -13.05 -9.41 8.31
N GLU A 158 -13.48 -10.24 7.35
CA GLU A 158 -14.89 -10.42 7.00
C GLU A 158 -15.58 -9.09 6.65
N VAL A 159 -14.85 -8.21 5.95
CA VAL A 159 -15.36 -6.91 5.48
C VAL A 159 -15.51 -6.97 3.97
N ALA A 160 -16.72 -6.72 3.48
CA ALA A 160 -16.96 -6.61 2.04
C ALA A 160 -16.28 -5.34 1.47
N PRO A 161 -15.69 -5.35 0.27
CA PRO A 161 -15.03 -4.18 -0.31
C PRO A 161 -15.92 -2.94 -0.39
N GLU A 162 -17.23 -3.11 -0.56
CA GLU A 162 -18.22 -2.02 -0.58
C GLU A 162 -18.35 -1.31 0.78
N ASN A 163 -17.92 -1.96 1.87
CA ASN A 163 -17.86 -1.43 3.23
C ASN A 163 -16.43 -0.97 3.62
N ALA A 164 -15.55 -0.83 2.64
CA ALA A 164 -14.21 -0.30 2.82
C ALA A 164 -14.09 1.06 2.15
N VAL A 165 -13.31 1.94 2.78
CA VAL A 165 -12.86 3.22 2.24
C VAL A 165 -11.37 3.09 2.02
N SER A 166 -10.86 3.57 0.90
CA SER A 166 -9.41 3.60 0.64
C SER A 166 -8.92 5.03 0.45
N VAL A 167 -7.68 5.31 0.85
CA VAL A 167 -7.03 6.60 0.64
C VAL A 167 -5.60 6.41 0.08
N GLY A 168 -5.23 7.19 -0.94
CA GLY A 168 -3.93 7.10 -1.60
C GLY A 168 -3.49 8.38 -2.32
N ASP A 169 -2.30 8.35 -2.93
CA ASP A 169 -1.69 9.52 -3.57
C ASP A 169 -1.05 9.26 -4.96
N ALA A 170 -0.71 8.01 -5.31
CA ALA A 170 0.10 7.68 -6.48
C ALA A 170 -0.56 6.69 -7.46
N GLU A 171 0.15 6.36 -8.55
CA GLU A 171 -0.37 5.49 -9.61
C GLU A 171 -0.69 4.07 -9.14
N ASN A 172 0.10 3.53 -8.20
CA ASN A 172 -0.11 2.19 -7.66
C ASN A 172 -1.34 2.10 -6.74
N ASP A 173 -1.94 3.22 -6.33
CA ASP A 173 -3.16 3.26 -5.52
C ASP A 173 -4.45 3.15 -6.33
N ARG A 174 -4.39 3.37 -7.66
CA ARG A 174 -5.58 3.37 -8.53
C ARG A 174 -6.43 2.11 -8.38
N ALA A 175 -5.78 0.95 -8.39
CA ALA A 175 -6.48 -0.32 -8.25
C ALA A 175 -7.11 -0.50 -6.85
N MET A 176 -6.43 0.00 -5.80
CA MET A 176 -6.94 -0.02 -4.44
C MET A 176 -8.18 0.88 -4.30
N LEU A 177 -8.13 2.09 -4.88
CA LEU A 177 -9.25 3.03 -4.90
C LEU A 177 -10.47 2.45 -5.60
N SER A 178 -10.28 1.81 -6.76
CA SER A 178 -11.38 1.19 -7.51
C SER A 178 -11.98 -0.05 -6.84
N LEU A 179 -11.24 -0.72 -5.94
CA LEU A 179 -11.73 -1.92 -5.25
C LEU A 179 -12.71 -1.57 -4.13
N CYS A 180 -12.44 -0.48 -3.41
CA CYS A 180 -13.24 -0.07 -2.26
C CYS A 180 -14.54 0.61 -2.68
N GLY A 181 -15.56 0.53 -1.83
CA GLY A 181 -16.85 1.20 -2.05
C GLY A 181 -16.76 2.72 -2.04
N TYR A 182 -15.65 3.28 -1.54
CA TYR A 182 -15.36 4.71 -1.60
C TYR A 182 -13.84 4.96 -1.67
N GLY A 183 -13.37 5.54 -2.77
CA GLY A 183 -11.98 5.88 -3.02
C GLY A 183 -11.68 7.35 -2.77
N VAL A 184 -10.63 7.65 -2.01
CA VAL A 184 -10.24 9.01 -1.63
C VAL A 184 -8.82 9.29 -2.08
N ALA A 185 -8.59 10.45 -2.67
CA ALA A 185 -7.24 10.95 -2.97
C ALA A 185 -6.90 12.10 -2.03
N VAL A 186 -5.68 12.13 -1.50
CA VAL A 186 -5.19 13.28 -0.72
C VAL A 186 -4.90 14.48 -1.64
N ASN A 187 -4.84 15.70 -1.10
CA ASN A 187 -4.64 16.89 -1.94
C ASN A 187 -3.26 16.95 -2.62
N ASN A 188 -2.23 16.24 -2.16
CA ASN A 188 -0.96 16.12 -2.87
C ASN A 188 -0.93 14.97 -3.89
N ALA A 189 -2.04 14.25 -4.08
CA ALA A 189 -2.11 13.13 -4.99
C ALA A 189 -1.93 13.56 -6.46
N LEU A 190 -1.52 12.61 -7.30
CA LEU A 190 -1.40 12.82 -8.73
C LEU A 190 -2.74 13.23 -9.37
N PRO A 191 -2.73 14.12 -10.39
CA PRO A 191 -3.95 14.56 -11.06
C PRO A 191 -4.83 13.41 -11.56
N GLU A 192 -4.21 12.35 -12.07
CA GLU A 192 -4.89 11.18 -12.61
C GLU A 192 -5.59 10.37 -11.50
N LEU A 193 -5.01 10.29 -10.31
CA LEU A 193 -5.64 9.63 -9.16
C LEU A 193 -6.80 10.47 -8.62
N LYS A 194 -6.61 11.79 -8.49
CA LYS A 194 -7.68 12.72 -8.09
C LYS A 194 -8.89 12.66 -9.02
N ALA A 195 -8.65 12.54 -10.33
CA ALA A 195 -9.71 12.50 -11.33
C ALA A 195 -10.61 11.24 -11.24
N MET A 196 -10.14 10.16 -10.61
CA MET A 196 -10.90 8.93 -10.43
C MET A 196 -11.41 8.71 -9.00
N ALA A 197 -10.98 9.50 -8.03
CA ALA A 197 -11.43 9.39 -6.65
C ALA A 197 -12.86 9.90 -6.49
N ASP A 198 -13.65 9.26 -5.62
CA ASP A 198 -14.98 9.73 -5.23
C ASP A 198 -14.91 11.04 -4.45
N TRP A 199 -13.77 11.27 -3.79
CA TRP A 199 -13.48 12.51 -3.07
C TRP A 199 -11.99 12.82 -3.06
N VAL A 200 -11.68 14.10 -3.19
CA VAL A 200 -10.34 14.64 -2.96
C VAL A 200 -10.39 15.48 -1.69
N THR A 201 -9.54 15.15 -0.72
CA THR A 201 -9.45 15.91 0.53
C THR A 201 -8.93 17.32 0.27
N THR A 202 -9.16 18.25 1.19
CA THR A 202 -8.51 19.58 1.14
C THR A 202 -7.08 19.52 1.69
N GLY A 203 -6.85 18.69 2.70
CA GLY A 203 -5.53 18.49 3.31
C GLY A 203 -4.61 17.60 2.46
N ASP A 204 -3.32 17.91 2.51
CA ASP A 204 -2.25 17.05 1.98
C ASP A 204 -1.90 15.96 2.99
N ARG A 205 -1.50 14.79 2.50
CA ARG A 205 -0.91 13.68 3.26
C ARG A 205 -1.73 13.39 4.53
N GLY A 206 -1.07 13.32 5.68
CA GLY A 206 -1.68 13.04 6.97
C GLY A 206 -2.84 13.97 7.31
N SER A 207 -2.77 15.26 6.94
CA SER A 207 -3.88 16.21 7.16
C SER A 207 -5.13 15.82 6.37
N GLY A 208 -4.98 15.32 5.15
CA GLY A 208 -6.10 14.77 4.37
C GLY A 208 -6.69 13.51 5.00
N VAL A 209 -5.84 12.64 5.57
CA VAL A 209 -6.30 11.44 6.29
C VAL A 209 -7.05 11.81 7.57
N VAL A 210 -6.59 12.83 8.31
CA VAL A 210 -7.31 13.36 9.49
C VAL A 210 -8.69 13.87 9.08
N GLU A 211 -8.77 14.69 8.02
CA GLU A 211 -10.03 15.21 7.46
C GLU A 211 -10.99 14.08 7.08
N LEU A 212 -10.47 13.03 6.44
CA LEU A 212 -11.24 11.85 6.08
C LEU A 212 -11.78 11.12 7.30
N ILE A 213 -10.93 10.85 8.30
CA ILE A 213 -11.33 10.15 9.52
C ILE A 213 -12.40 10.93 10.26
N ASP A 214 -12.23 12.25 10.43
CA ASP A 214 -13.22 13.10 11.11
C ASP A 214 -14.59 12.99 10.41
N ARG A 215 -14.62 13.08 9.07
CA ARG A 215 -15.84 12.91 8.28
C ARG A 215 -16.48 11.53 8.43
N LEU A 216 -15.68 10.46 8.50
CA LEU A 216 -16.19 9.10 8.69
C LEU A 216 -16.74 8.87 10.11
N LEU A 217 -16.20 9.55 11.12
CA LEU A 217 -16.68 9.47 12.50
C LEU A 217 -17.93 10.32 12.75
N GLU A 218 -18.06 11.48 12.08
CA GLU A 218 -19.26 12.33 12.17
C GLU A 218 -20.51 11.63 11.63
N LYS A 219 -20.41 10.94 10.48
CA LYS A 219 -21.53 10.22 9.87
C LYS A 219 -22.09 9.08 10.74
N ASP A 220 -21.29 8.57 11.67
CA ASP A 220 -21.67 7.50 12.60
C ASP A 220 -22.21 8.02 13.94
N SER A 221 -22.18 9.34 14.17
CA SER A 221 -22.76 9.92 15.39
C SER A 221 -24.28 9.93 15.28
N PRO A 222 -25.03 9.34 16.23
CA PRO A 222 -26.48 9.49 16.23
C PRO A 222 -26.83 10.98 16.40
N ALA A 223 -27.67 11.49 15.48
CA ALA A 223 -28.25 12.82 15.55
C ALA A 223 -29.07 13.04 16.82
#